data_AF-W4ANU5-F1
#
_entry.id   AF-W4ANU5-F1
#
_cell.length_a   1.000
_cell.length_b   1.000
_cell.length_c   1.000
_cell.angle_alpha   90.00
_cell.angle_beta   90.00
_cell.angle_gamma   90.00
#
_symmetry.space_group_name_H-M   'P 1'
#
loop_
_entity.id
_entity.type
_entity.pdbx_description
1 polymer ?
#
loop_
_entity_poly.entity_id
_entity_poly.type
_entity_poly.pdbx_seq_one_letter_code
_entity_poly.pdbx_strand_id
1 'polypeptide(L)'
;MKKRNWVTMLFALTLAVSLVGCAKGESKSAEGEAADGEQKPVEISIGTMTYGESPSSDLDSITQLNEELNVKLDIDFYPINSYKEKVNALLASKSLPDVILIEDIQDPAFSTATEQGAFWDLTPYIKDYPNLAAYPENAYENTKFLGKTFGIPRVRPLDGHESLMIRQDWLDQVGLKAPATMDELYQVLEAFTKNDPDQNGKNDTYGMAQASVSGYLMSMFGAGTTWKEQADGTLLPYWMTDEAKTALEFWSKAYADGLITPDLPVMKSSQVKEMIIQGKAGVAIANVNEAFMFGQELKKIHPEAELKAFEIPAAPDGKKYHEQAYGSYGVFLVNKLTVDEAKLKKILEVYNATADEEGYNLITYGLKDVDYTVSEDGSIVQTDEGKKKAYGTATTAQWISGYFNKYQRAEAPDMPAEVKEYNYKLIDAITNSSVVNPAAGLPVTEAWMERGGDWQKKFVDMYTNVLIGKSSLADWDAFIAGLQADANFQQHLKDTADSYKSK
;
A
#
# COMPACT_ATOMS: atom_id res chain seq x y z
N MET A 1 -29.99 6.64 54.54
CA MET A 1 -30.12 8.12 54.67
C MET A 1 -30.08 8.67 53.24
N LYS A 2 -31.21 8.99 52.58
CA LYS A 2 -31.97 10.28 52.60
C LYS A 2 -31.03 11.47 52.31
N LYS A 3 -31.13 12.34 51.29
CA LYS A 3 -32.11 12.77 50.23
C LYS A 3 -31.23 13.52 49.16
N ARG A 4 -31.41 13.50 47.84
CA ARG A 4 -32.44 14.05 46.90
C ARG A 4 -32.83 15.54 47.06
N ASN A 5 -32.87 16.23 45.89
CA ASN A 5 -33.66 17.42 45.50
C ASN A 5 -33.08 18.82 45.85
N TRP A 6 -33.17 19.90 45.02
CA TRP A 6 -34.15 20.27 43.99
C TRP A 6 -33.63 21.33 42.97
N VAL A 7 -34.38 21.40 41.86
CA VAL A 7 -34.50 22.44 40.83
C VAL A 7 -35.07 23.75 41.38
N THR A 8 -34.61 24.91 40.89
CA THR A 8 -35.46 26.11 40.76
C THR A 8 -35.12 26.92 39.50
N MET A 9 -36.17 27.27 38.79
CA MET A 9 -36.33 28.02 37.54
C MET A 9 -36.36 29.54 37.83
N LEU A 10 -35.85 30.39 36.93
CA LEU A 10 -36.38 31.76 36.80
C LEU A 10 -36.21 32.34 35.38
N PHE A 11 -37.36 32.75 34.85
CA PHE A 11 -37.64 33.45 33.60
C PHE A 11 -37.12 34.90 33.63
N ALA A 12 -36.65 35.42 32.49
CA ALA A 12 -36.85 36.83 32.14
C ALA A 12 -36.89 37.02 30.62
N LEU A 13 -38.09 37.37 30.16
CA LEU A 13 -38.47 37.84 28.83
C LEU A 13 -37.88 39.24 28.57
N THR A 14 -37.33 39.50 27.39
CA THR A 14 -37.48 40.83 26.74
C THR A 14 -37.52 40.67 25.22
N LEU A 15 -38.73 40.77 24.69
CA LEU A 15 -39.05 41.07 23.30
C LEU A 15 -38.98 42.60 23.13
N ALA A 16 -38.30 43.11 22.12
CA ALA A 16 -38.59 44.43 21.55
C ALA A 16 -38.37 44.36 20.03
N VAL A 17 -39.50 44.23 19.34
CA VAL A 17 -39.68 44.41 17.90
C VAL A 17 -39.69 45.91 17.61
N SER A 18 -38.96 46.36 16.59
CA SER A 18 -39.38 47.52 15.79
C SER A 18 -39.21 47.22 14.30
N LEU A 19 -40.34 47.34 13.61
CA LEU A 19 -40.57 47.10 12.19
C LEU A 19 -40.12 48.30 11.33
N VAL A 20 -39.59 47.95 10.15
CA VAL A 20 -39.93 48.47 8.79
C VAL A 20 -39.65 49.94 8.45
N GLY A 21 -38.89 50.10 7.37
CA GLY A 21 -38.91 51.30 6.52
C GLY A 21 -38.27 51.04 5.15
N CYS A 22 -39.02 50.43 4.22
CA CYS A 22 -38.70 50.47 2.79
C CYS A 22 -39.28 51.75 2.16
N ALA A 23 -38.46 52.54 1.45
CA ALA A 23 -38.92 53.49 0.44
C ALA A 23 -37.82 53.81 -0.60
N LYS A 24 -37.84 53.04 -1.70
CA LYS A 24 -37.81 53.44 -3.11
C LYS A 24 -37.11 54.77 -3.52
N GLY A 25 -35.94 54.63 -4.16
CA GLY A 25 -35.64 55.19 -5.49
C GLY A 25 -35.00 56.58 -5.59
N GLU A 26 -33.68 56.62 -5.84
CA GLU A 26 -33.09 57.56 -6.81
C GLU A 26 -31.74 57.02 -7.32
N SER A 27 -31.57 57.10 -8.64
CA SER A 27 -30.46 56.61 -9.44
C SER A 27 -29.21 57.47 -9.32
N LYS A 28 -28.05 56.84 -9.06
CA LYS A 28 -26.76 57.33 -9.54
C LYS A 28 -25.93 56.18 -10.09
N SER A 29 -25.58 56.32 -11.35
CA SER A 29 -24.77 55.41 -12.14
C SER A 29 -23.31 55.46 -11.71
N ALA A 30 -22.74 54.26 -11.61
CA ALA A 30 -21.34 53.83 -11.72
C ALA A 30 -20.24 54.90 -11.85
N GLU A 31 -19.30 54.84 -10.90
CA GLU A 31 -17.87 54.93 -11.18
C GLU A 31 -17.26 53.60 -10.74
N GLY A 32 -16.64 52.91 -11.69
CA GLY A 32 -16.05 51.60 -11.50
C GLY A 32 -14.74 51.69 -10.73
N GLU A 33 -14.71 51.05 -9.57
CA GLU A 33 -13.47 50.56 -8.99
C GLU A 33 -13.25 49.15 -9.55
N ALA A 34 -12.18 49.00 -10.31
CA ALA A 34 -11.60 47.71 -10.62
C ALA A 34 -11.19 47.06 -9.30
N ALA A 35 -12.03 46.16 -8.79
CA ALA A 35 -11.62 45.20 -7.79
C ALA A 35 -10.63 44.26 -8.49
N ASP A 36 -9.36 44.39 -8.13
CA ASP A 36 -8.35 43.37 -8.31
C ASP A 36 -8.83 42.15 -7.52
N GLY A 37 -9.60 41.30 -8.19
CA GLY A 37 -10.30 40.18 -7.58
C GLY A 37 -9.36 38.99 -7.51
N GLU A 38 -8.55 38.91 -6.45
CA GLU A 38 -7.90 37.64 -6.09
C GLU A 38 -8.99 36.56 -6.00
N GLN A 39 -8.93 35.62 -6.93
CA GLN A 39 -9.87 34.51 -6.99
C GLN A 39 -9.66 33.67 -5.73
N LYS A 40 -10.73 33.45 -4.94
CA LYS A 40 -10.63 32.67 -3.70
C LYS A 40 -10.02 31.28 -3.97
N PRO A 41 -9.15 30.77 -3.09
CA PRO A 41 -8.58 29.45 -3.23
C PRO A 41 -9.65 28.35 -3.33
N VAL A 42 -9.41 27.36 -4.18
CA VAL A 42 -10.29 26.18 -4.28
C VAL A 42 -9.98 25.23 -3.11
N GLU A 43 -10.96 24.99 -2.24
CA GLU A 43 -10.82 24.04 -1.13
C GLU A 43 -10.91 22.60 -1.62
N ILE A 44 -9.95 21.74 -1.28
CA ILE A 44 -9.87 20.33 -1.71
C ILE A 44 -9.60 19.46 -0.48
N SER A 45 -10.52 18.54 -0.20
CA SER A 45 -10.39 17.54 0.88
C SER A 45 -9.85 16.22 0.34
N ILE A 46 -8.84 15.64 1.01
CA ILE A 46 -8.16 14.41 0.60
C ILE A 46 -8.11 13.44 1.78
N GLY A 47 -8.62 12.22 1.59
CA GLY A 47 -8.48 11.14 2.55
C GLY A 47 -7.44 10.10 2.09
N THR A 48 -6.44 9.81 2.91
CA THR A 48 -5.41 8.81 2.59
C THR A 48 -4.94 8.03 3.83
N MET A 49 -4.03 7.10 3.63
CA MET A 49 -3.38 6.29 4.66
C MET A 49 -2.10 6.95 5.20
N THR A 50 -1.61 6.50 6.35
CA THR A 50 -0.22 6.73 6.80
C THR A 50 0.34 5.48 7.49
N TYR A 51 1.64 5.25 7.34
CA TYR A 51 2.37 4.18 8.03
C TYR A 51 3.09 4.69 9.29
N GLY A 52 3.30 6.01 9.41
CA GLY A 52 3.90 6.66 10.56
C GLY A 52 2.91 7.54 11.33
N GLU A 53 3.44 8.43 12.16
CA GLU A 53 2.64 9.50 12.74
C GLU A 53 2.01 10.35 11.63
N SER A 54 0.77 10.81 11.86
CA SER A 54 0.09 11.67 10.90
C SER A 54 0.85 13.00 10.80
N PRO A 55 1.25 13.44 9.59
CA PRO A 55 1.87 14.75 9.41
C PRO A 55 0.98 15.89 9.89
N SER A 56 1.63 17.02 10.19
CA SER A 56 0.91 18.30 10.28
C SER A 56 0.31 18.65 8.92
N SER A 57 -0.89 19.23 8.91
CA SER A 57 -1.45 19.88 7.72
C SER A 57 -0.78 21.23 7.42
N ASP A 58 -0.11 21.81 8.41
CA ASP A 58 0.48 23.15 8.37
C ASP A 58 1.98 23.06 8.05
N LEU A 59 2.31 22.41 6.94
CA LEU A 59 3.69 22.28 6.46
C LEU A 59 4.01 23.37 5.43
N ASP A 60 5.24 23.88 5.47
CA ASP A 60 5.70 24.94 4.56
C ASP A 60 5.58 24.51 3.08
N SER A 61 5.86 23.23 2.78
CA SER A 61 5.70 22.65 1.44
C SER A 61 4.24 22.66 0.95
N ILE A 62 3.28 22.38 1.85
CA ILE A 62 1.85 22.43 1.55
C ILE A 62 1.39 23.89 1.36
N THR A 63 1.93 24.81 2.17
CA THR A 63 1.66 26.24 2.02
C THR A 63 2.15 26.75 0.67
N GLN A 64 3.38 26.41 0.28
CA GLN A 64 3.94 26.77 -1.02
C GLN A 64 3.07 26.24 -2.17
N LEU A 65 2.70 24.95 -2.13
CA LEU A 65 1.84 24.37 -3.18
C LEU A 65 0.44 25.02 -3.23
N ASN A 66 -0.14 25.35 -2.08
CA ASN A 66 -1.42 26.04 -1.96
C ASN A 66 -1.36 27.42 -2.65
N GLU A 67 -0.30 28.19 -2.41
CA GLU A 67 -0.09 29.51 -3.01
C GLU A 67 0.13 29.42 -4.53
N GLU A 68 0.99 28.51 -4.98
CA GLU A 68 1.31 28.34 -6.41
C GLU A 68 0.10 27.95 -7.26
N LEU A 69 -0.79 27.10 -6.72
CA LEU A 69 -1.95 26.58 -7.46
C LEU A 69 -3.27 27.28 -7.12
N ASN A 70 -3.24 28.22 -6.19
CA ASN A 70 -4.40 28.90 -5.61
C ASN A 70 -5.46 27.89 -5.09
N VAL A 71 -5.02 27.00 -4.21
CA VAL A 71 -5.84 25.96 -3.56
C VAL A 71 -5.69 26.02 -2.05
N LYS A 72 -6.58 25.31 -1.36
CA LYS A 72 -6.46 25.03 0.07
C LYS A 72 -6.68 23.54 0.29
N LEU A 73 -5.59 22.81 0.50
CA LEU A 73 -5.61 21.38 0.77
C LEU A 73 -5.97 21.09 2.24
N ASP A 74 -6.92 20.17 2.45
CA ASP A 74 -7.28 19.60 3.74
C ASP A 74 -7.05 18.08 3.66
N ILE A 75 -6.00 17.58 4.32
CA ILE A 75 -5.50 16.21 4.14
C ILE A 75 -5.69 15.41 5.42
N ASP A 76 -6.58 14.44 5.37
CA ASP A 76 -6.83 13.48 6.43
C ASP A 76 -5.98 12.22 6.23
N PHE A 77 -5.04 11.99 7.16
CA PHE A 77 -4.26 10.77 7.21
C PHE A 77 -4.87 9.78 8.22
N TYR A 78 -5.27 8.61 7.76
CA TYR A 78 -5.76 7.54 8.60
C TYR A 78 -4.68 6.45 8.78
N PRO A 79 -4.49 5.88 9.97
CA PRO A 79 -3.53 4.80 10.16
C PRO A 79 -3.81 3.62 9.23
N ILE A 80 -2.78 3.07 8.57
CA ILE A 80 -2.91 1.96 7.61
C ILE A 80 -3.73 0.78 8.16
N ASN A 81 -3.54 0.46 9.44
CA ASN A 81 -4.20 -0.67 10.10
C ASN A 81 -5.74 -0.56 10.19
N SER A 82 -6.31 0.65 10.07
CA SER A 82 -7.76 0.89 10.09
C SER A 82 -8.25 1.51 8.77
N TYR A 83 -7.38 1.63 7.77
CA TYR A 83 -7.67 2.36 6.55
C TYR A 83 -8.80 1.72 5.74
N LYS A 84 -8.72 0.40 5.50
CA LYS A 84 -9.73 -0.34 4.74
C LYS A 84 -11.14 -0.21 5.35
N GLU A 85 -11.26 -0.39 6.66
CA GLU A 85 -12.54 -0.25 7.37
C GLU A 85 -13.11 1.18 7.24
N LYS A 86 -12.23 2.18 7.35
CA LYS A 86 -12.59 3.60 7.18
C LYS A 86 -13.08 3.88 5.76
N VAL A 87 -12.36 3.45 4.72
CA VAL A 87 -12.75 3.63 3.31
C VAL A 87 -14.09 2.96 3.03
N ASN A 88 -14.29 1.71 3.48
CA ASN A 88 -15.56 0.99 3.30
C ASN A 88 -16.74 1.71 3.97
N ALA A 89 -16.53 2.26 5.16
CA ALA A 89 -17.56 3.06 5.84
C ALA A 89 -17.91 4.34 5.05
N LEU A 90 -16.91 5.07 4.53
CA LEU A 90 -17.10 6.29 3.74
C LEU A 90 -17.82 6.02 2.40
N LEU A 91 -17.48 4.92 1.72
CA LEU A 91 -18.15 4.46 0.50
C LEU A 91 -19.62 4.13 0.77
N ALA A 92 -19.90 3.37 1.83
CA ALA A 92 -21.25 2.96 2.18
C ALA A 92 -22.15 4.14 2.61
N SER A 93 -21.60 5.12 3.32
CA SER A 93 -22.33 6.32 3.76
C SER A 93 -22.42 7.41 2.69
N LYS A 94 -21.69 7.27 1.57
CA LYS A 94 -21.52 8.31 0.53
C LYS A 94 -20.96 9.64 1.07
N SER A 95 -20.25 9.60 2.20
CA SER A 95 -19.63 10.77 2.83
C SER A 95 -18.15 10.87 2.46
N LEU A 96 -17.85 10.73 1.18
CA LEU A 96 -16.48 10.73 0.66
C LEU A 96 -15.88 12.14 0.68
N PRO A 97 -14.57 12.30 0.96
CA PRO A 97 -13.84 13.53 0.66
C PRO A 97 -13.84 13.80 -0.85
N ASP A 98 -13.28 14.93 -1.29
CA ASP A 98 -13.15 15.23 -2.72
C ASP A 98 -12.25 14.20 -3.42
N VAL A 99 -11.18 13.76 -2.75
CA VAL A 99 -10.27 12.71 -3.22
C VAL A 99 -10.06 11.66 -2.14
N ILE A 100 -10.16 10.38 -2.52
CA ILE A 100 -9.92 9.24 -1.62
C ILE A 100 -9.00 8.24 -2.30
N LEU A 101 -8.02 7.71 -1.58
CA LEU A 101 -7.23 6.57 -2.05
C LEU A 101 -8.01 5.27 -1.81
N ILE A 102 -8.01 4.39 -2.81
CA ILE A 102 -8.39 2.99 -2.65
C ILE A 102 -7.19 2.11 -2.94
N GLU A 103 -6.98 1.07 -2.13
CA GLU A 103 -5.81 0.19 -2.29
C GLU A 103 -6.01 -0.84 -3.40
N ASP A 104 -7.25 -1.29 -3.59
CA ASP A 104 -7.61 -2.36 -4.50
C ASP A 104 -8.83 -1.98 -5.34
N ILE A 105 -8.63 -1.90 -6.66
CA ILE A 105 -9.69 -1.62 -7.64
C ILE A 105 -10.63 -2.82 -7.86
N GLN A 106 -10.29 -4.00 -7.33
CA GLN A 106 -11.14 -5.19 -7.35
C GLN A 106 -12.01 -5.29 -6.08
N ASP A 107 -11.90 -4.34 -5.15
CA ASP A 107 -12.74 -4.33 -3.94
C ASP A 107 -14.23 -4.19 -4.34
N PRO A 108 -15.12 -5.07 -3.85
CA PRO A 108 -16.54 -5.02 -4.19
C PRO A 108 -17.23 -3.69 -3.82
N ALA A 109 -16.83 -3.04 -2.72
CA ALA A 109 -17.41 -1.77 -2.30
C ALA A 109 -17.04 -0.64 -3.28
N PHE A 110 -15.79 -0.63 -3.75
CA PHE A 110 -15.35 0.28 -4.80
C PHE A 110 -16.11 0.01 -6.13
N SER A 111 -16.15 -1.25 -6.55
CA SER A 111 -16.80 -1.65 -7.80
C SER A 111 -18.27 -1.19 -7.82
N THR A 112 -18.99 -1.47 -6.74
CA THR A 112 -20.39 -1.07 -6.56
C THR A 112 -20.55 0.45 -6.57
N ALA A 113 -19.71 1.20 -5.85
CA ALA A 113 -19.79 2.66 -5.80
C ALA A 113 -19.51 3.31 -7.17
N THR A 114 -18.57 2.75 -7.92
CA THR A 114 -18.22 3.20 -9.27
C THR A 114 -19.35 2.98 -10.26
N GLU A 115 -19.98 1.80 -10.25
CA GLU A 115 -21.17 1.51 -11.07
C GLU A 115 -22.35 2.42 -10.73
N GLN A 116 -22.47 2.83 -9.47
CA GLN A 116 -23.46 3.82 -9.02
C GLN A 116 -23.11 5.27 -9.39
N GLY A 117 -21.97 5.50 -10.07
CA GLY A 117 -21.55 6.81 -10.56
C GLY A 117 -20.93 7.73 -9.51
N ALA A 118 -20.39 7.18 -8.41
CA ALA A 118 -19.78 7.96 -7.34
C ALA A 118 -18.47 8.67 -7.75
N PHE A 119 -17.80 8.21 -8.82
CA PHE A 119 -16.47 8.68 -9.21
C PHE A 119 -16.42 9.26 -10.62
N TRP A 120 -15.49 10.18 -10.84
CA TRP A 120 -15.22 10.74 -12.16
C TRP A 120 -14.52 9.74 -13.08
N ASP A 121 -14.93 9.73 -14.35
CA ASP A 121 -14.20 9.07 -15.43
C ASP A 121 -13.08 10.01 -15.89
N LEU A 122 -11.84 9.67 -15.57
CA LEU A 122 -10.65 10.48 -15.85
C LEU A 122 -10.08 10.23 -17.25
N THR A 123 -10.57 9.22 -17.97
CA THR A 123 -10.11 8.84 -19.32
C THR A 123 -9.95 10.03 -20.28
N PRO A 124 -10.88 11.00 -20.39
CA PRO A 124 -10.72 12.11 -21.33
C PRO A 124 -9.78 13.21 -20.83
N TYR A 125 -9.39 13.21 -19.55
CA TYR A 125 -8.65 14.29 -18.90
C TYR A 125 -7.15 14.02 -18.80
N ILE A 126 -6.71 12.78 -18.52
CA ILE A 126 -5.31 12.47 -18.16
C ILE A 126 -4.28 13.04 -19.16
N LYS A 127 -4.57 12.96 -20.47
CA LYS A 127 -3.68 13.46 -21.55
C LYS A 127 -3.35 14.96 -21.47
N ASP A 128 -4.18 15.75 -20.77
CA ASP A 128 -3.99 17.20 -20.63
C ASP A 128 -3.02 17.53 -19.48
N TYR A 129 -2.60 16.52 -18.70
CA TYR A 129 -1.73 16.63 -17.53
C TYR A 129 -0.42 15.87 -17.80
N PRO A 130 0.65 16.55 -18.27
CA PRO A 130 1.83 15.90 -18.85
C PRO A 130 2.58 14.97 -17.90
N ASN A 131 2.68 15.30 -16.61
CA ASN A 131 3.37 14.45 -15.64
C ASN A 131 2.56 13.18 -15.32
N LEU A 132 1.23 13.30 -15.24
CA LEU A 132 0.35 12.14 -15.08
C LEU A 132 0.34 11.27 -16.35
N ALA A 133 0.23 11.90 -17.52
CA ALA A 133 0.26 11.21 -18.82
C ALA A 133 1.60 10.50 -19.11
N ALA A 134 2.68 10.88 -18.42
CA ALA A 134 3.99 10.26 -18.56
C ALA A 134 4.15 8.95 -17.77
N TYR A 135 3.19 8.57 -16.93
CA TYR A 135 3.26 7.29 -16.23
C TYR A 135 3.25 6.10 -17.20
N PRO A 136 3.94 5.00 -16.83
CA PRO A 136 3.93 3.78 -17.63
C PRO A 136 2.50 3.29 -17.93
N GLU A 137 2.30 2.78 -19.15
CA GLU A 137 1.00 2.29 -19.62
C GLU A 137 0.38 1.28 -18.64
N ASN A 138 1.19 0.36 -18.10
CA ASN A 138 0.72 -0.65 -17.16
C ASN A 138 0.11 -0.04 -15.89
N ALA A 139 0.56 1.12 -15.41
CA ALA A 139 0.00 1.75 -14.21
C ALA A 139 -1.48 2.12 -14.41
N TYR A 140 -1.86 2.50 -15.64
CA TYR A 140 -3.24 2.77 -16.02
C TYR A 140 -3.98 1.51 -16.45
N GLU A 141 -3.42 0.69 -17.35
CA GLU A 141 -4.09 -0.52 -17.86
C GLU A 141 -4.44 -1.51 -16.75
N ASN A 142 -3.52 -1.71 -15.80
CA ASN A 142 -3.73 -2.62 -14.68
C ASN A 142 -4.69 -2.08 -13.62
N THR A 143 -5.02 -0.79 -13.66
CA THR A 143 -5.96 -0.12 -12.74
C THR A 143 -7.27 0.30 -13.41
N LYS A 144 -7.48 -0.08 -14.68
CA LYS A 144 -8.76 0.16 -15.36
C LYS A 144 -9.89 -0.58 -14.68
N PHE A 145 -11.04 0.06 -14.66
CA PHE A 145 -12.30 -0.54 -14.26
C PHE A 145 -13.34 -0.25 -15.35
N LEU A 146 -14.05 -1.29 -15.80
CA LEU A 146 -15.00 -1.21 -16.93
C LEU A 146 -14.40 -0.54 -18.19
N GLY A 147 -13.12 -0.82 -18.47
CA GLY A 147 -12.39 -0.27 -19.61
C GLY A 147 -12.02 1.22 -19.51
N LYS A 148 -12.22 1.85 -18.35
CA LYS A 148 -12.00 3.28 -18.10
C LYS A 148 -11.03 3.53 -16.97
N THR A 149 -10.44 4.73 -16.96
CA THR A 149 -9.58 5.22 -15.88
C THR A 149 -10.43 6.02 -14.90
N PHE A 150 -10.71 5.49 -13.71
CA PHE A 150 -11.52 6.18 -12.68
C PHE A 150 -10.69 6.90 -11.61
N GLY A 151 -9.39 6.67 -11.58
CA GLY A 151 -8.50 7.27 -10.58
C GLY A 151 -7.10 7.54 -11.12
N ILE A 152 -6.36 8.34 -10.37
CA ILE A 152 -4.95 8.64 -10.64
C ILE A 152 -4.13 7.51 -9.99
N PRO A 153 -3.34 6.74 -10.75
CA PRO A 153 -2.50 5.69 -10.19
C PRO A 153 -1.56 6.25 -9.14
N ARG A 154 -1.52 5.62 -7.98
CA ARG A 154 -0.46 5.81 -7.00
C ARG A 154 0.77 5.04 -7.48
N VAL A 155 1.46 5.61 -8.46
CA VAL A 155 2.46 4.94 -9.27
C VAL A 155 3.58 4.33 -8.42
N ARG A 156 3.95 3.09 -8.73
CA ARG A 156 5.03 2.35 -8.06
C ARG A 156 5.85 1.58 -9.09
N PRO A 157 7.13 1.27 -8.81
CA PRO A 157 7.87 0.32 -9.62
C PRO A 157 7.18 -1.06 -9.58
N LEU A 158 7.37 -1.80 -10.67
CA LEU A 158 6.87 -3.17 -10.81
C LEU A 158 7.55 -4.11 -9.80
N ASP A 159 8.86 -3.95 -9.63
CA ASP A 159 9.70 -4.95 -8.97
C ASP A 159 10.34 -4.39 -7.68
N GLY A 160 10.98 -5.28 -6.91
CA GLY A 160 11.71 -4.92 -5.68
C GLY A 160 10.85 -4.74 -4.42
N HIS A 161 9.56 -5.10 -4.46
CA HIS A 161 8.71 -5.17 -3.24
C HIS A 161 8.83 -6.49 -2.48
N GLU A 162 9.33 -7.52 -3.16
CA GLU A 162 9.50 -8.84 -2.60
C GLU A 162 10.98 -9.22 -2.66
N SER A 163 11.64 -9.14 -1.50
CA SER A 163 13.01 -9.60 -1.27
C SER A 163 13.10 -10.31 0.07
N LEU A 164 14.09 -11.18 0.23
CA LEU A 164 14.44 -11.72 1.54
C LEU A 164 15.39 -10.74 2.24
N MET A 165 14.88 -10.07 3.26
CA MET A 165 15.70 -9.29 4.19
C MET A 165 16.26 -10.23 5.24
N ILE A 166 17.60 -10.36 5.31
CA ILE A 166 18.29 -11.33 6.16
C ILE A 166 19.38 -10.63 6.99
N ARG A 167 19.52 -11.03 8.26
CA ARG A 167 20.67 -10.72 9.12
C ARG A 167 21.93 -11.39 8.57
N GLN A 168 22.72 -10.61 7.82
CA GLN A 168 23.99 -11.05 7.25
C GLN A 168 24.97 -11.47 8.35
N ASP A 169 25.04 -10.69 9.44
CA ASP A 169 25.90 -11.01 10.58
C ASP A 169 25.52 -12.34 11.26
N TRP A 170 24.23 -12.69 11.28
CA TRP A 170 23.78 -14.00 11.76
C TRP A 170 24.19 -15.13 10.82
N LEU A 171 24.08 -14.95 9.50
CA LEU A 171 24.58 -15.93 8.52
C LEU A 171 26.06 -16.23 8.76
N ASP A 172 26.87 -15.19 8.90
CA ASP A 172 28.31 -15.31 9.16
C ASP A 172 28.58 -16.02 10.49
N GLN A 173 27.80 -15.70 11.53
CA GLN A 173 27.93 -16.28 12.87
C GLN A 173 27.62 -17.79 12.91
N VAL A 174 26.61 -18.23 12.16
CA VAL A 174 26.25 -19.66 12.06
C VAL A 174 26.95 -20.39 10.92
N GLY A 175 27.83 -19.70 10.17
CA GLY A 175 28.62 -20.26 9.08
C GLY A 175 27.82 -20.63 7.84
N LEU A 176 26.69 -19.96 7.60
CA LEU A 176 25.82 -20.15 6.44
C LEU A 176 25.95 -19.01 5.43
N LYS A 177 25.43 -19.23 4.22
CA LYS A 177 25.30 -18.21 3.18
C LYS A 177 23.84 -17.85 2.99
N ALA A 178 23.57 -16.76 2.27
CA ALA A 178 22.22 -16.45 1.82
C ALA A 178 21.64 -17.63 1.01
N PRO A 179 20.40 -18.05 1.28
CA PRO A 179 19.84 -19.28 0.74
C PRO A 179 19.49 -19.12 -0.75
N ALA A 180 19.91 -20.08 -1.58
CA ALA A 180 19.60 -20.15 -3.00
C ALA A 180 18.43 -21.10 -3.31
N THR A 181 18.04 -21.97 -2.37
CA THR A 181 16.94 -22.94 -2.52
C THR A 181 16.03 -22.95 -1.30
N MET A 182 14.79 -23.46 -1.43
CA MET A 182 13.87 -23.57 -0.30
C MET A 182 14.42 -24.45 0.84
N ASP A 183 15.19 -25.49 0.53
CA ASP A 183 15.85 -26.34 1.53
C ASP A 183 16.93 -25.57 2.29
N GLU A 184 17.74 -24.77 1.60
CA GLU A 184 18.72 -23.89 2.25
C GLU A 184 18.05 -22.81 3.08
N LEU A 185 16.90 -22.28 2.63
CA LEU A 185 16.12 -21.35 3.45
C LEU A 185 15.68 -22.03 4.73
N TYR A 186 15.14 -23.26 4.67
CA TYR A 186 14.78 -24.02 5.86
C TYR A 186 15.95 -24.18 6.83
N GLN A 187 17.14 -24.50 6.32
CA GLN A 187 18.36 -24.62 7.14
C GLN A 187 18.77 -23.29 7.79
N VAL A 188 18.67 -22.17 7.06
CA VAL A 188 18.92 -20.83 7.61
C VAL A 188 17.94 -20.51 8.73
N LEU A 189 16.64 -20.73 8.49
CA LEU A 189 15.60 -20.50 9.50
C LEU A 189 15.83 -21.37 10.75
N GLU A 190 16.19 -22.63 10.55
CA GLU A 190 16.51 -23.55 11.64
C GLU A 190 17.75 -23.10 12.43
N ALA A 191 18.83 -22.73 11.75
CA ALA A 191 20.05 -22.28 12.41
C ALA A 191 19.82 -20.99 13.21
N PHE A 192 19.05 -20.05 12.65
CA PHE A 192 18.72 -18.80 13.33
C PHE A 192 17.84 -19.00 14.56
N THR A 193 16.94 -20.00 14.55
CA THR A 193 16.16 -20.35 15.74
C THR A 193 17.00 -21.13 16.76
N LYS A 194 17.81 -22.10 16.32
CA LYS A 194 18.34 -23.15 17.22
C LYS A 194 19.81 -22.99 17.61
N ASN A 195 20.59 -22.19 16.88
CA ASN A 195 22.05 -22.11 17.04
C ASN A 195 22.53 -20.78 17.64
N ASP A 196 21.69 -20.08 18.40
CA ASP A 196 22.05 -18.85 19.16
C ASP A 196 22.79 -17.81 18.29
N PRO A 197 22.19 -17.37 17.16
CA PRO A 197 22.88 -16.52 16.19
C PRO A 197 23.23 -15.12 16.75
N ASP A 198 22.57 -14.69 17.84
CA ASP A 198 22.87 -13.45 18.54
C ASP A 198 23.82 -13.63 19.74
N GLN A 199 24.32 -14.85 19.97
CA GLN A 199 25.31 -15.21 20.99
C GLN A 199 24.93 -14.83 22.43
N ASN A 200 23.65 -14.83 22.75
CA ASN A 200 23.18 -14.44 24.08
C ASN A 200 23.06 -15.64 25.04
N GLY A 201 23.25 -16.87 24.53
CA GLY A 201 23.18 -18.12 25.27
C GLY A 201 21.76 -18.62 25.53
N LYS A 202 20.74 -18.06 24.85
CA LYS A 202 19.32 -18.41 24.99
C LYS A 202 18.72 -18.72 23.62
N ASN A 203 17.75 -19.62 23.62
CA ASN A 203 16.93 -19.88 22.46
C ASN A 203 15.71 -18.94 22.48
N ASP A 204 15.93 -17.68 22.10
CA ASP A 204 14.90 -16.62 22.10
C ASP A 204 14.86 -15.81 20.80
N THR A 205 15.39 -16.39 19.72
CA THR A 205 15.37 -15.87 18.35
C THR A 205 14.49 -16.76 17.46
N TYR A 206 13.89 -16.16 16.43
CA TYR A 206 13.18 -16.87 15.38
C TYR A 206 13.92 -16.77 14.05
N GLY A 207 13.84 -17.81 13.24
CA GLY A 207 14.31 -17.77 11.86
C GLY A 207 13.65 -16.65 11.08
N MET A 208 12.31 -16.60 11.09
CA MET A 208 11.54 -15.63 10.32
C MET A 208 10.44 -14.95 11.16
N ALA A 209 10.32 -13.63 11.01
CA ALA A 209 9.12 -12.89 11.37
C ALA A 209 8.27 -12.67 10.12
N GLN A 210 6.98 -12.97 10.21
CA GLN A 210 6.06 -12.82 9.09
C GLN A 210 4.70 -12.39 9.60
N ALA A 211 4.15 -11.34 8.97
CA ALA A 211 2.79 -10.88 9.21
C ALA A 211 1.85 -11.59 8.26
N SER A 212 0.73 -12.06 8.81
CA SER A 212 -0.36 -12.68 8.05
C SER A 212 0.07 -13.90 7.22
N VAL A 213 -0.94 -14.62 6.76
CA VAL A 213 -0.87 -15.40 5.54
C VAL A 213 -0.63 -14.42 4.39
N SER A 214 0.54 -14.43 3.78
CA SER A 214 0.83 -13.59 2.61
C SER A 214 0.84 -14.42 1.34
N GLY A 215 0.38 -13.83 0.23
CA GLY A 215 0.52 -14.42 -1.10
C GLY A 215 2.00 -14.67 -1.45
N TYR A 216 2.93 -13.90 -0.87
CA TYR A 216 4.37 -14.07 -1.04
C TYR A 216 4.87 -15.45 -0.61
N LEU A 217 4.32 -16.01 0.48
CA LEU A 217 4.70 -17.35 0.92
C LEU A 217 4.36 -18.42 -0.13
N MET A 218 3.29 -18.21 -0.90
CA MET A 218 2.91 -19.10 -2.00
C MET A 218 3.61 -18.76 -3.32
N SER A 219 3.82 -17.47 -3.63
CA SER A 219 4.49 -17.02 -4.85
C SER A 219 5.89 -17.60 -4.97
N MET A 220 6.63 -17.71 -3.86
CA MET A 220 7.97 -18.31 -3.79
C MET A 220 8.04 -19.75 -4.33
N PHE A 221 6.91 -20.45 -4.41
CA PHE A 221 6.79 -21.81 -4.96
C PHE A 221 6.23 -21.86 -6.39
N GLY A 222 5.96 -20.70 -6.99
CA GLY A 222 5.37 -20.60 -8.33
C GLY A 222 3.86 -20.75 -8.35
N ALA A 223 3.17 -20.56 -7.23
CA ALA A 223 1.70 -20.62 -7.17
C ALA A 223 1.02 -19.42 -7.85
N GLY A 224 1.72 -18.28 -7.98
CA GLY A 224 1.14 -16.99 -8.37
C GLY A 224 0.63 -16.20 -7.15
N THR A 225 0.10 -15.00 -7.37
CA THR A 225 -0.31 -14.08 -6.29
C THR A 225 -1.79 -13.73 -6.27
N THR A 226 -2.49 -13.95 -7.39
CA THR A 226 -3.95 -13.86 -7.49
C THR A 226 -4.48 -14.97 -8.42
N TRP A 227 -3.94 -15.05 -9.62
CA TRP A 227 -4.24 -16.09 -10.61
C TRP A 227 -2.96 -16.65 -11.20
N LYS A 228 -3.04 -17.91 -11.65
CA LYS A 228 -2.00 -18.60 -12.39
C LYS A 228 -2.57 -19.18 -13.67
N GLU A 229 -1.92 -18.84 -14.77
CA GLU A 229 -2.18 -19.48 -16.06
C GLU A 229 -1.71 -20.94 -16.03
N GLN A 230 -2.60 -21.83 -16.43
CA GLN A 230 -2.36 -23.25 -16.54
C GLN A 230 -1.84 -23.59 -17.93
N ALA A 231 -1.20 -24.75 -18.07
CA ALA A 231 -0.64 -25.20 -19.35
C ALA A 231 -1.68 -25.34 -20.48
N ASP A 232 -2.97 -25.46 -20.14
CA ASP A 232 -4.08 -25.53 -21.09
C ASP A 232 -4.67 -24.15 -21.47
N GLY A 233 -4.07 -23.05 -20.99
CA GLY A 233 -4.51 -21.67 -21.23
C GLY A 233 -5.71 -21.24 -20.39
N THR A 234 -6.09 -22.02 -19.36
CA THR A 234 -7.07 -21.59 -18.36
C THR A 234 -6.40 -20.84 -17.20
N LEU A 235 -7.17 -20.07 -16.44
CA LEU A 235 -6.69 -19.43 -15.21
C LEU A 235 -7.25 -20.16 -13.99
N LEU A 236 -6.40 -20.41 -13.00
CA LEU A 236 -6.81 -20.85 -11.66
C LEU A 236 -6.41 -19.81 -10.62
N PRO A 237 -7.23 -19.57 -9.59
CA PRO A 237 -6.79 -18.79 -8.44
C PRO A 237 -5.55 -19.42 -7.82
N TYR A 238 -4.57 -18.61 -7.42
CA TYR A 238 -3.25 -19.11 -7.02
C TYR A 238 -3.31 -20.16 -5.91
N TRP A 239 -4.22 -19.98 -4.96
CA TRP A 239 -4.43 -20.89 -3.82
C TRP A 239 -5.04 -22.25 -4.20
N MET A 240 -5.47 -22.46 -5.45
CA MET A 240 -5.99 -23.76 -5.91
C MET A 240 -4.94 -24.60 -6.64
N THR A 241 -3.72 -24.08 -6.78
CA THR A 241 -2.65 -24.74 -7.53
C THR A 241 -1.95 -25.81 -6.68
N ASP A 242 -1.32 -26.78 -7.34
CA ASP A 242 -0.52 -27.78 -6.63
C ASP A 242 0.66 -27.13 -5.90
N GLU A 243 1.24 -26.08 -6.48
CA GLU A 243 2.34 -25.31 -5.88
C GLU A 243 1.91 -24.60 -4.59
N ALA A 244 0.66 -24.14 -4.50
CA ALA A 244 0.12 -23.57 -3.26
C ALA A 244 0.08 -24.61 -2.13
N LYS A 245 -0.24 -25.88 -2.44
CA LYS A 245 -0.19 -26.96 -1.47
C LYS A 245 1.24 -27.27 -1.04
N THR A 246 2.19 -27.30 -1.97
CA THR A 246 3.62 -27.48 -1.65
C THR A 246 4.16 -26.34 -0.77
N ALA A 247 3.76 -25.09 -1.04
CA ALA A 247 4.10 -23.97 -0.18
C ALA A 247 3.54 -24.16 1.24
N LEU A 248 2.26 -24.53 1.34
CA LEU A 248 1.59 -24.74 2.61
C LEU A 248 2.22 -25.88 3.42
N GLU A 249 2.65 -26.96 2.76
CA GLU A 249 3.42 -28.05 3.37
C GLU A 249 4.73 -27.54 4.00
N PHE A 250 5.52 -26.78 3.25
CA PHE A 250 6.78 -26.22 3.73
C PHE A 250 6.58 -25.28 4.91
N TRP A 251 5.68 -24.31 4.78
CA TRP A 251 5.48 -23.28 5.80
C TRP A 251 4.76 -23.81 7.05
N SER A 252 3.84 -24.77 6.90
CA SER A 252 3.23 -25.47 8.03
C SER A 252 4.27 -26.24 8.82
N LYS A 253 5.20 -26.92 8.13
CA LYS A 253 6.33 -27.60 8.76
C LYS A 253 7.26 -26.60 9.48
N ALA A 254 7.65 -25.51 8.83
CA ALA A 254 8.53 -24.51 9.43
C ALA A 254 7.89 -23.85 10.67
N TYR A 255 6.58 -23.60 10.64
CA TYR A 255 5.83 -23.12 11.79
C TYR A 255 5.81 -24.16 12.92
N ALA A 256 5.49 -25.43 12.61
CA ALA A 256 5.45 -26.52 13.59
C ALA A 256 6.81 -26.77 14.28
N ASP A 257 7.91 -26.57 13.54
CA ASP A 257 9.29 -26.67 14.06
C ASP A 257 9.74 -25.41 14.83
N GLY A 258 8.87 -24.39 14.96
CA GLY A 258 9.14 -23.16 15.71
C GLY A 258 10.05 -22.16 14.99
N LEU A 259 10.21 -22.29 13.68
CA LEU A 259 11.13 -21.46 12.88
C LEU A 259 10.57 -20.09 12.53
N ILE A 260 9.25 -19.95 12.64
CA ILE A 260 8.50 -18.74 12.34
C ILE A 260 7.86 -18.24 13.63
N THR A 261 7.74 -16.91 13.76
CA THR A 261 7.07 -16.28 14.90
C THR A 261 5.66 -16.85 15.14
N PRO A 262 5.31 -17.25 16.38
CA PRO A 262 4.07 -17.97 16.68
C PRO A 262 2.80 -17.11 16.54
N ASP A 263 2.96 -15.80 16.57
CA ASP A 263 1.90 -14.81 16.42
C ASP A 263 1.65 -14.39 14.97
N LEU A 264 2.32 -15.02 13.98
CA LEU A 264 2.10 -14.79 12.54
C LEU A 264 0.64 -14.56 12.15
N PRO A 265 -0.36 -15.36 12.59
CA PRO A 265 -1.76 -15.19 12.17
C PRO A 265 -2.37 -13.82 12.49
N VAL A 266 -1.84 -13.14 13.51
CA VAL A 266 -2.37 -11.85 14.01
C VAL A 266 -1.33 -10.74 13.97
N MET A 267 -0.09 -11.05 13.59
CA MET A 267 1.00 -10.11 13.51
C MET A 267 0.77 -9.13 12.35
N LYS A 268 1.02 -7.85 12.61
CA LYS A 268 0.97 -6.75 11.63
C LYS A 268 2.37 -6.48 11.09
N SER A 269 2.47 -5.86 9.91
CA SER A 269 3.77 -5.52 9.29
C SER A 269 4.66 -4.65 10.19
N SER A 270 4.07 -3.75 10.99
CA SER A 270 4.82 -2.95 11.97
C SER A 270 5.47 -3.81 13.05
N GLN A 271 4.82 -4.91 13.47
CA GLN A 271 5.35 -5.84 14.46
C GLN A 271 6.45 -6.73 13.87
N VAL A 272 6.36 -7.10 12.58
CA VAL A 272 7.47 -7.77 11.86
C VAL A 272 8.71 -6.89 11.88
N LYS A 273 8.57 -5.61 11.50
CA LYS A 273 9.67 -4.63 11.56
C LYS A 273 10.27 -4.57 12.97
N GLU A 274 9.43 -4.50 13.99
CA GLU A 274 9.86 -4.41 15.39
C GLU A 274 10.62 -5.66 15.85
N MET A 275 10.19 -6.87 15.44
CA MET A 275 10.91 -8.11 15.71
C MET A 275 12.31 -8.13 15.09
N ILE A 276 12.46 -7.59 13.87
CA ILE A 276 13.77 -7.45 13.21
C ILE A 276 14.64 -6.44 13.98
N ILE A 277 14.13 -5.24 14.27
CA ILE A 277 14.88 -4.17 14.96
C ILE A 277 15.32 -4.57 16.37
N GLN A 278 14.47 -5.31 17.09
CA GLN A 278 14.81 -5.78 18.44
C GLN A 278 15.79 -6.97 18.41
N GLY A 279 16.15 -7.49 17.24
CA GLY A 279 17.03 -8.65 17.10
C GLY A 279 16.37 -9.97 17.48
N LYS A 280 15.04 -10.07 17.34
CA LYS A 280 14.26 -11.27 17.69
C LYS A 280 13.94 -12.17 16.51
N ALA A 281 14.11 -11.69 15.28
CA ALA A 281 14.02 -12.49 14.07
C ALA A 281 15.17 -12.17 13.10
N GLY A 282 15.59 -13.18 12.33
CA GLY A 282 16.70 -13.05 11.39
C GLY A 282 16.30 -12.83 9.93
N VAL A 283 15.06 -13.20 9.56
CA VAL A 283 14.53 -13.11 8.20
C VAL A 283 13.15 -12.45 8.20
N ALA A 284 12.86 -11.65 7.17
CA ALA A 284 11.51 -11.24 6.80
C ALA A 284 11.42 -10.98 5.29
N ILE A 285 10.20 -10.98 4.74
CA ILE A 285 9.93 -10.52 3.37
C ILE A 285 9.65 -9.03 3.40
N ALA A 286 10.37 -8.26 2.60
CA ALA A 286 10.36 -6.80 2.62
C ALA A 286 10.73 -6.18 1.27
N ASN A 287 10.47 -4.88 1.11
CA ASN A 287 11.00 -4.10 0.00
C ASN A 287 12.54 -4.10 0.05
N VAL A 288 13.22 -4.01 -1.11
CA VAL A 288 14.70 -4.06 -1.17
C VAL A 288 15.36 -2.98 -0.31
N ASN A 289 14.87 -1.73 -0.37
CA ASN A 289 15.41 -0.61 0.42
C ASN A 289 15.10 -0.70 1.93
N GLU A 290 14.10 -1.48 2.34
CA GLU A 290 13.75 -1.63 3.76
C GLU A 290 14.86 -2.33 4.55
N ALA A 291 15.65 -3.20 3.92
CA ALA A 291 16.81 -3.80 4.57
C ALA A 291 17.81 -2.74 5.06
N PHE A 292 18.05 -1.69 4.27
CA PHE A 292 18.89 -0.57 4.70
C PHE A 292 18.19 0.27 5.78
N MET A 293 16.94 0.66 5.55
CA MET A 293 16.19 1.52 6.48
C MET A 293 16.06 0.87 7.87
N PHE A 294 15.66 -0.40 7.92
CA PHE A 294 15.53 -1.14 9.17
C PHE A 294 16.90 -1.46 9.76
N GLY A 295 17.92 -1.67 8.92
CA GLY A 295 19.32 -1.82 9.35
C GLY A 295 19.83 -0.60 10.12
N GLN A 296 19.46 0.61 9.71
CA GLN A 296 19.83 1.84 10.45
C GLN A 296 19.15 1.91 11.82
N GLU A 297 17.89 1.50 11.93
CA GLU A 297 17.19 1.44 13.23
C GLU A 297 17.73 0.32 14.12
N LEU A 298 17.98 -0.85 13.54
CA LEU A 298 18.58 -2.02 14.20
C LEU A 298 19.95 -1.67 14.81
N LYS A 299 20.82 -0.97 14.07
CA LYS A 299 22.15 -0.56 14.55
C LYS A 299 22.12 0.37 15.76
N LYS A 300 21.02 1.08 16.02
CA LYS A 300 20.87 1.89 17.25
C LYS A 300 20.81 1.04 18.52
N ILE A 301 20.37 -0.22 18.38
CA ILE A 301 20.23 -1.18 19.49
C ILE A 301 21.36 -2.22 19.44
N HIS A 302 21.72 -2.66 18.23
CA HIS A 302 22.70 -3.70 17.95
C HIS A 302 23.78 -3.16 16.99
N PRO A 303 24.81 -2.43 17.49
CA PRO A 303 25.72 -1.64 16.65
C PRO A 303 26.46 -2.39 15.55
N GLU A 304 26.76 -3.67 15.77
CA GLU A 304 27.48 -4.54 14.83
C GLU A 304 26.56 -5.27 13.83
N ALA A 305 25.24 -5.10 13.93
CA ALA A 305 24.29 -5.83 13.11
C ALA A 305 24.37 -5.42 11.64
N GLU A 306 24.25 -6.39 10.73
CA GLU A 306 24.19 -6.16 9.30
C GLU A 306 22.92 -6.77 8.70
N LEU A 307 22.10 -5.94 8.08
CA LEU A 307 20.84 -6.34 7.46
C LEU A 307 20.92 -6.09 5.95
N LYS A 308 20.63 -7.09 5.13
CA LYS A 308 20.73 -7.01 3.67
C LYS A 308 19.53 -7.67 3.00
N ALA A 309 19.14 -7.13 1.85
CA ALA A 309 18.14 -7.74 0.98
C ALA A 309 18.81 -8.73 0.02
N PHE A 310 18.12 -9.83 -0.27
CA PHE A 310 18.53 -10.87 -1.21
C PHE A 310 17.34 -11.25 -2.10
N GLU A 311 17.63 -11.90 -3.23
CA GLU A 311 16.58 -12.57 -4.01
C GLU A 311 15.92 -13.67 -3.17
N ILE A 312 14.69 -14.04 -3.52
CA ILE A 312 14.08 -15.24 -2.95
C ILE A 312 14.80 -16.49 -3.48
N PRO A 313 14.83 -17.59 -2.70
CA PRO A 313 15.35 -18.87 -3.16
C PRO A 313 14.57 -19.42 -4.35
N ALA A 314 15.21 -20.31 -5.10
CA ALA A 314 14.53 -21.10 -6.10
C ALA A 314 13.54 -22.08 -5.45
N ALA A 315 12.35 -22.17 -6.07
CA ALA A 315 11.35 -23.19 -5.84
C ALA A 315 11.88 -24.60 -6.20
N PRO A 316 11.15 -25.67 -5.84
CA PRO A 316 11.57 -27.05 -6.14
C PRO A 316 11.82 -27.35 -7.63
N ASP A 317 11.24 -26.57 -8.55
CA ASP A 317 11.46 -26.69 -9.99
C ASP A 317 12.75 -25.97 -10.49
N GLY A 318 13.52 -25.36 -9.58
CA GLY A 318 14.77 -24.67 -9.85
C GLY A 318 14.62 -23.21 -10.30
N LYS A 319 13.39 -22.67 -10.35
CA LYS A 319 13.13 -21.27 -10.73
C LYS A 319 12.82 -20.41 -9.53
N LYS A 320 13.06 -19.10 -9.68
CA LYS A 320 12.62 -18.08 -8.73
C LYS A 320 11.34 -17.43 -9.26
N TYR A 321 10.44 -17.09 -8.36
CA TYR A 321 9.11 -16.60 -8.67
C TYR A 321 8.79 -15.36 -7.83
N HIS A 322 9.24 -14.20 -8.30
CA HIS A 322 8.88 -12.94 -7.67
C HIS A 322 7.51 -12.49 -8.20
N GLU A 323 6.69 -11.93 -7.34
CA GLU A 323 5.52 -11.18 -7.79
C GLU A 323 5.96 -9.96 -8.59
N GLN A 324 5.32 -9.71 -9.74
CA GLN A 324 5.34 -8.40 -10.36
C GLN A 324 4.16 -7.57 -9.88
N ALA A 325 4.43 -6.39 -9.31
CA ALA A 325 3.37 -5.48 -8.87
C ALA A 325 2.61 -4.90 -10.07
N TYR A 326 1.45 -4.29 -9.83
CA TYR A 326 0.60 -3.73 -10.87
C TYR A 326 1.16 -2.43 -11.52
N GLY A 327 2.25 -1.88 -10.99
CA GLY A 327 2.75 -0.54 -11.36
C GLY A 327 2.04 0.59 -10.62
N SER A 328 1.13 0.24 -9.71
CA SER A 328 0.41 1.16 -8.84
C SER A 328 0.13 0.48 -7.49
N TYR A 329 0.12 1.25 -6.41
CA TYR A 329 -0.40 0.81 -5.11
C TYR A 329 -1.71 1.55 -4.81
N GLY A 330 -2.78 1.06 -5.41
CA GLY A 330 -4.08 1.73 -5.37
C GLY A 330 -4.23 2.88 -6.37
N VAL A 331 -5.36 3.57 -6.29
CA VAL A 331 -5.67 4.76 -7.11
C VAL A 331 -6.35 5.85 -6.28
N PHE A 332 -6.07 7.10 -6.60
CA PHE A 332 -6.77 8.26 -6.06
C PHE A 332 -8.02 8.55 -6.88
N LEU A 333 -9.20 8.35 -6.29
CA LEU A 333 -10.49 8.56 -6.92
C LEU A 333 -11.03 9.95 -6.60
N VAL A 334 -11.68 10.59 -7.57
CA VAL A 334 -12.31 11.90 -7.38
C VAL A 334 -13.82 11.75 -7.23
N ASN A 335 -14.37 12.21 -6.10
CA ASN A 335 -15.78 12.08 -5.74
C ASN A 335 -16.69 12.96 -6.62
N LYS A 336 -17.39 12.35 -7.57
CA LYS A 336 -18.28 13.04 -8.51
C LYS A 336 -19.56 13.57 -7.87
N LEU A 337 -19.90 13.12 -6.66
CA LEU A 337 -21.10 13.56 -5.97
C LEU A 337 -20.98 15.01 -5.45
N THR A 338 -19.76 15.47 -5.17
CA THR A 338 -19.49 16.80 -4.60
C THR A 338 -18.51 17.64 -5.42
N VAL A 339 -17.72 17.02 -6.31
CA VAL A 339 -16.74 17.70 -7.16
C VAL A 339 -17.32 17.96 -8.54
N ASP A 340 -17.43 19.23 -8.92
CA ASP A 340 -17.76 19.63 -10.30
C ASP A 340 -16.53 19.57 -11.22
N GLU A 341 -16.73 19.75 -12.54
CA GLU A 341 -15.64 19.62 -13.51
C GLU A 341 -14.53 20.67 -13.32
N ALA A 342 -14.87 21.89 -12.86
CA ALA A 342 -13.87 22.93 -12.63
C ALA A 342 -12.97 22.55 -11.45
N LYS A 343 -13.55 22.06 -10.37
CA LYS A 343 -12.82 21.55 -9.21
C LYS A 343 -12.05 20.27 -9.54
N LEU A 344 -12.58 19.37 -10.38
CA LEU A 344 -11.85 18.21 -10.90
C LEU A 344 -10.57 18.64 -11.60
N LYS A 345 -10.64 19.61 -12.51
CA LYS A 345 -9.46 20.10 -13.24
C LYS A 345 -8.40 20.64 -12.30
N LYS A 346 -8.82 21.37 -11.26
CA LYS A 346 -7.92 21.88 -10.22
C LYS A 346 -7.30 20.76 -9.39
N ILE A 347 -8.04 19.71 -9.05
CA ILE A 347 -7.50 18.50 -8.39
C ILE A 347 -6.43 17.85 -9.29
N LEU A 348 -6.70 17.67 -10.57
CA LEU A 348 -5.75 17.09 -11.51
C LEU A 348 -4.50 17.96 -11.70
N GLU A 349 -4.61 19.30 -11.64
CA GLU A 349 -3.47 20.21 -11.60
C GLU A 349 -2.57 19.96 -10.39
N VAL A 350 -3.16 19.80 -9.18
CA VAL A 350 -2.43 19.49 -7.94
C VAL A 350 -1.68 18.16 -8.05
N TYR A 351 -2.34 17.09 -8.52
CA TYR A 351 -1.69 15.79 -8.68
C TYR A 351 -0.64 15.81 -9.78
N ASN A 352 -0.85 16.56 -10.87
CA ASN A 352 0.15 16.73 -11.92
C ASN A 352 1.39 17.48 -11.42
N ALA A 353 1.21 18.53 -10.63
CA ALA A 353 2.32 19.31 -10.06
C ALA A 353 3.18 18.51 -9.07
N THR A 354 2.65 17.42 -8.51
CA THR A 354 3.35 16.54 -7.55
C THR A 354 3.79 15.21 -8.17
N ALA A 355 3.62 15.05 -9.48
CA ALA A 355 3.86 13.82 -10.23
C ALA A 355 5.21 13.75 -10.97
N ASP A 356 6.08 14.74 -10.75
CA ASP A 356 7.48 14.71 -11.16
C ASP A 356 8.41 14.66 -9.93
N GLU A 357 9.71 14.55 -10.17
CA GLU A 357 10.70 14.42 -9.08
C GLU A 357 10.74 15.66 -8.18
N GLU A 358 10.62 16.87 -8.73
CA GLU A 358 10.67 18.12 -7.97
C GLU A 358 9.45 18.27 -7.06
N GLY A 359 8.25 18.13 -7.62
CA GLY A 359 7.00 18.19 -6.85
C GLY A 359 6.87 17.05 -5.86
N TYR A 360 7.31 15.84 -6.23
CA TYR A 360 7.37 14.72 -5.30
C TYR A 360 8.30 15.02 -4.12
N ASN A 361 9.49 15.57 -4.38
CA ASN A 361 10.46 15.89 -3.35
C ASN A 361 9.98 17.02 -2.43
N LEU A 362 9.32 18.05 -2.98
CA LEU A 362 8.71 19.13 -2.20
C LEU A 362 7.75 18.58 -1.14
N ILE A 363 6.88 17.65 -1.53
CA ILE A 363 5.88 17.07 -0.60
C ILE A 363 6.47 15.99 0.29
N THR A 364 7.36 15.16 -0.25
CA THR A 364 7.93 14.01 0.48
C THR A 364 8.99 14.44 1.48
N TYR A 365 9.82 15.42 1.15
CA TYR A 365 11.02 15.79 1.91
C TYR A 365 11.01 17.24 2.40
N GLY A 366 10.08 18.08 1.94
CA GLY A 366 9.90 19.46 2.38
C GLY A 366 10.60 20.48 1.49
N LEU A 367 11.04 21.60 2.08
CA LEU A 367 11.76 22.64 1.35
C LEU A 367 13.24 22.28 1.17
N LYS A 368 13.73 22.35 -0.07
CA LYS A 368 15.16 22.15 -0.35
C LYS A 368 16.01 23.19 0.38
N ASP A 369 17.16 22.74 0.90
CA ASP A 369 18.12 23.48 1.71
C ASP A 369 17.61 23.91 3.12
N VAL A 370 16.38 23.53 3.48
CA VAL A 370 15.81 23.71 4.83
C VAL A 370 15.52 22.36 5.47
N ASP A 371 14.65 21.57 4.83
CA ASP A 371 14.17 20.28 5.33
C ASP A 371 14.97 19.10 4.74
N TYR A 372 15.56 19.28 3.55
CA TYR A 372 16.45 18.30 2.93
C TYR A 372 17.49 18.95 2.01
N THR A 373 18.58 18.24 1.71
CA THR A 373 19.55 18.58 0.67
C THR A 373 19.73 17.40 -0.30
N VAL A 374 20.45 17.65 -1.40
CA VAL A 374 20.81 16.61 -2.39
C VAL A 374 22.34 16.48 -2.38
N SER A 375 22.84 15.27 -2.14
CA SER A 375 24.28 14.97 -2.19
C SER A 375 24.82 14.96 -3.64
N GLU A 376 26.14 14.94 -3.79
CA GLU A 376 26.80 14.94 -5.11
C GLU A 376 26.36 13.77 -6.01
N ASP A 377 25.99 12.64 -5.42
CA ASP A 377 25.53 11.44 -6.11
C ASP A 377 24.00 11.40 -6.33
N GLY A 378 23.31 12.52 -6.07
CA GLY A 378 21.87 12.67 -6.27
C GLY A 378 21.00 12.16 -5.12
N SER A 379 21.58 11.66 -4.02
CA SER A 379 20.77 11.16 -2.89
C SER A 379 20.12 12.28 -2.09
N ILE A 380 18.91 12.00 -1.61
CA ILE A 380 18.25 12.87 -0.63
C ILE A 380 18.89 12.69 0.74
N VAL A 381 19.27 13.79 1.36
CA VAL A 381 19.78 13.85 2.74
C VAL A 381 18.82 14.71 3.55
N GLN A 382 18.10 14.12 4.50
CA GLN A 382 17.14 14.86 5.33
C GLN A 382 17.87 15.61 6.45
N THR A 383 17.51 16.89 6.63
CA THR A 383 18.01 17.68 7.77
C THR A 383 17.31 17.27 9.06
N ASP A 384 17.86 17.67 10.20
CA ASP A 384 17.20 17.46 11.51
C ASP A 384 15.83 18.15 11.57
N GLU A 385 15.65 19.27 10.85
CA GLU A 385 14.39 19.98 10.79
C GLU A 385 13.35 19.20 9.99
N GLY A 386 13.72 18.69 8.81
CA GLY A 386 12.84 17.86 8.00
C GLY A 386 12.39 16.59 8.74
N LYS A 387 13.32 15.95 9.48
CA LYS A 387 13.03 14.78 10.33
C LYS A 387 12.04 15.12 11.45
N LYS A 388 12.17 16.27 12.12
CA LYS A 388 11.24 16.72 13.18
C LYS A 388 9.84 17.02 12.65
N LYS A 389 9.73 17.55 11.43
CA LYS A 389 8.46 17.81 10.74
C LYS A 389 7.81 16.53 10.19
N ALA A 390 8.42 15.36 10.42
CA ALA A 390 7.95 14.05 9.97
C ALA A 390 7.77 13.93 8.45
N TYR A 391 8.56 14.66 7.67
CA TYR A 391 8.63 14.45 6.21
C TYR A 391 9.13 13.05 5.89
N GLY A 392 8.48 12.37 4.96
CA GLY A 392 8.97 11.09 4.48
C GLY A 392 8.01 10.32 3.58
N THR A 393 8.56 9.26 3.00
CA THR A 393 7.82 8.36 2.10
C THR A 393 6.70 7.62 2.82
N ALA A 394 6.82 7.37 4.13
CA ALA A 394 5.82 6.67 4.95
C ALA A 394 4.71 7.60 5.52
N THR A 395 4.85 8.91 5.33
CA THR A 395 4.04 9.95 5.97
C THR A 395 3.51 10.96 4.94
N THR A 396 4.25 12.03 4.63
CA THR A 396 3.77 13.14 3.77
C THR A 396 3.58 12.73 2.31
N ALA A 397 4.31 11.73 1.81
CA ALA A 397 4.15 11.23 0.44
C ALA A 397 2.85 10.40 0.22
N GLN A 398 2.03 10.19 1.24
CA GLN A 398 0.93 9.23 1.16
C GLN A 398 -0.31 9.74 0.42
N TRP A 399 -0.43 11.06 0.20
CA TRP A 399 -1.58 11.65 -0.49
C TRP A 399 -1.31 11.99 -1.96
N ILE A 400 -0.05 11.87 -2.42
CA ILE A 400 0.33 12.12 -3.82
C ILE A 400 0.45 10.83 -4.62
N SER A 401 0.31 10.92 -5.94
CA SER A 401 0.46 9.79 -6.86
C SER A 401 1.89 9.25 -6.90
N GLY A 402 2.89 10.11 -6.78
CA GLY A 402 4.30 9.77 -6.91
C GLY A 402 4.87 10.11 -8.28
N TYR A 403 6.12 9.75 -8.53
CA TYR A 403 6.71 9.74 -9.87
C TYR A 403 7.25 8.34 -10.16
N PHE A 404 7.26 7.95 -11.44
CA PHE A 404 7.76 6.63 -11.80
C PHE A 404 9.30 6.62 -11.85
N ASN A 405 9.91 5.88 -10.95
CA ASN A 405 11.30 5.45 -11.02
C ASN A 405 11.35 3.94 -10.81
N LYS A 406 11.86 3.18 -11.79
CA LYS A 406 11.95 1.71 -11.68
C LYS A 406 12.84 1.25 -10.51
N TYR A 407 13.77 2.10 -10.08
CA TYR A 407 14.68 1.85 -8.97
C TYR A 407 14.25 2.50 -7.65
N GLN A 408 13.03 3.04 -7.56
CA GLN A 408 12.55 3.69 -6.33
C GLN A 408 12.68 2.80 -5.08
N ARG A 409 12.51 1.47 -5.21
CA ARG A 409 12.67 0.51 -4.11
C ARG A 409 14.11 0.10 -3.82
N ALA A 410 15.10 0.61 -4.55
CA ALA A 410 16.52 0.42 -4.27
C ALA A 410 17.13 1.61 -3.53
N GLU A 411 16.40 2.70 -3.40
CA GLU A 411 16.87 3.96 -2.84
C GLU A 411 16.17 4.27 -1.51
N ALA A 412 16.88 4.94 -0.62
CA ALA A 412 16.32 5.58 0.56
C ALA A 412 17.19 6.81 0.93
N PRO A 413 16.64 7.78 1.69
CA PRO A 413 17.46 8.86 2.21
C PRO A 413 18.66 8.34 2.99
N ASP A 414 19.77 9.08 2.94
CA ASP A 414 21.02 8.76 3.62
C ASP A 414 21.68 7.42 3.19
N MET A 415 21.22 6.77 2.11
CA MET A 415 21.76 5.49 1.62
C MET A 415 23.09 5.67 0.85
N PRO A 416 24.18 4.98 1.25
CA PRO A 416 25.45 5.05 0.53
C PRO A 416 25.37 4.55 -0.91
N ALA A 417 26.22 5.10 -1.79
CA ALA A 417 26.25 4.78 -3.21
C ALA A 417 26.46 3.28 -3.50
N GLU A 418 27.32 2.62 -2.73
CA GLU A 418 27.61 1.19 -2.86
C GLU A 418 26.41 0.31 -2.50
N VAL A 419 25.58 0.73 -1.53
CA VAL A 419 24.35 0.03 -1.15
C VAL A 419 23.29 0.22 -2.24
N LYS A 420 23.16 1.43 -2.80
CA LYS A 420 22.28 1.70 -3.95
C LYS A 420 22.68 0.86 -5.16
N GLU A 421 23.96 0.81 -5.50
CA GLU A 421 24.46 0.02 -6.64
C GLU A 421 24.19 -1.48 -6.46
N TYR A 422 24.36 -1.99 -5.24
CA TYR A 422 23.97 -3.37 -4.90
C TYR A 422 22.46 -3.58 -5.09
N ASN A 423 21.64 -2.68 -4.55
CA ASN A 423 20.19 -2.77 -4.65
C ASN A 423 19.68 -2.65 -6.10
N TYR A 424 20.31 -1.84 -6.96
CA TYR A 424 19.98 -1.77 -8.39
C TYR A 424 20.21 -3.12 -9.08
N LYS A 425 21.36 -3.75 -8.82
CA LYS A 425 21.66 -5.09 -9.36
C LYS A 425 20.67 -6.13 -8.84
N LEU A 426 20.26 -6.02 -7.57
CA LEU A 426 19.25 -6.90 -7.00
C LEU A 426 17.88 -6.71 -7.66
N ILE A 427 17.42 -5.47 -7.86
CA ILE A 427 16.16 -5.20 -8.58
C ILE A 427 16.23 -5.73 -10.02
N ASP A 428 17.34 -5.51 -10.73
CA ASP A 428 17.51 -6.03 -12.09
C ASP A 428 17.49 -7.57 -12.11
N ALA A 429 18.03 -8.24 -11.08
CA ALA A 429 17.93 -9.69 -10.93
C ALA A 429 16.49 -10.17 -10.66
N ILE A 430 15.79 -9.51 -9.71
CA ILE A 430 14.37 -9.77 -9.38
C ILE A 430 13.49 -9.60 -10.63
N THR A 431 13.77 -8.59 -11.45
CA THR A 431 13.01 -8.33 -12.70
C THR A 431 13.04 -9.54 -13.65
N ASN A 432 14.14 -10.31 -13.68
CA ASN A 432 14.26 -11.49 -14.56
C ASN A 432 13.43 -12.70 -14.09
N SER A 433 13.00 -12.70 -12.83
CA SER A 433 12.22 -13.76 -12.18
C SER A 433 10.82 -13.28 -11.76
N SER A 434 10.45 -12.07 -12.16
CA SER A 434 9.15 -11.47 -11.85
C SER A 434 8.04 -12.03 -12.74
N VAL A 435 6.93 -12.39 -12.12
CA VAL A 435 5.78 -13.03 -12.75
C VAL A 435 4.61 -12.06 -12.77
N VAL A 436 4.17 -11.75 -13.98
CA VAL A 436 2.98 -10.92 -14.21
C VAL A 436 1.74 -11.66 -13.72
N ASN A 437 0.85 -10.95 -13.04
CA ASN A 437 -0.49 -11.47 -12.82
C ASN A 437 -1.26 -11.54 -14.16
N PRO A 438 -1.63 -12.73 -14.67
CA PRO A 438 -2.35 -12.86 -15.93
C PRO A 438 -3.76 -12.22 -15.88
N ALA A 439 -4.35 -12.11 -14.69
CA ALA A 439 -5.65 -11.51 -14.47
C ALA A 439 -5.63 -9.98 -14.31
N ALA A 440 -4.45 -9.34 -14.35
CA ALA A 440 -4.36 -7.89 -14.22
C ALA A 440 -5.16 -7.18 -15.32
N GLY A 441 -5.99 -6.22 -14.93
CA GLY A 441 -6.89 -5.47 -15.82
C GLY A 441 -8.11 -6.24 -16.34
N LEU A 442 -8.32 -7.50 -15.93
CA LEU A 442 -9.56 -8.21 -16.25
C LEU A 442 -10.76 -7.59 -15.48
N PRO A 443 -11.97 -7.61 -16.06
CA PRO A 443 -13.16 -7.14 -15.38
C PRO A 443 -13.48 -8.04 -14.17
N VAL A 444 -13.99 -7.42 -13.10
CA VAL A 444 -14.55 -8.15 -11.96
C VAL A 444 -15.81 -8.88 -12.41
N THR A 445 -15.87 -10.20 -12.21
CA THR A 445 -17.07 -10.99 -12.55
C THR A 445 -18.22 -10.71 -11.58
N GLU A 446 -19.47 -10.80 -12.04
CA GLU A 446 -20.67 -10.65 -11.18
C GLU A 446 -20.65 -11.59 -9.97
N ALA A 447 -20.29 -12.86 -10.18
CA ALA A 447 -20.17 -13.85 -9.11
C ALA A 447 -19.15 -13.45 -8.04
N TRP A 448 -18.04 -12.80 -8.43
CA TRP A 448 -17.06 -12.25 -7.48
C TRP A 448 -17.58 -11.03 -6.73
N MET A 449 -18.30 -10.13 -7.39
CA MET A 449 -18.92 -8.98 -6.73
C MET A 449 -19.92 -9.43 -5.64
N GLU A 450 -20.66 -10.51 -5.89
CA GLU A 450 -21.63 -11.05 -4.94
C GLU A 450 -21.01 -11.88 -3.80
N ARG A 451 -19.99 -12.70 -4.10
CA ARG A 451 -19.49 -13.75 -3.18
C ARG A 451 -17.98 -13.74 -2.92
N GLY A 452 -17.22 -12.91 -3.61
CA GLY A 452 -15.75 -12.86 -3.54
C GLY A 452 -15.23 -12.65 -2.12
N GLY A 453 -15.88 -11.75 -1.36
CA GLY A 453 -15.52 -11.52 0.04
C GLY A 453 -15.67 -12.75 0.93
N ASP A 454 -16.71 -13.56 0.73
CA ASP A 454 -16.92 -14.81 1.47
C ASP A 454 -15.90 -15.89 1.09
N TRP A 455 -15.58 -16.02 -0.20
CA TRP A 455 -14.57 -16.97 -0.67
C TRP A 455 -13.18 -16.60 -0.15
N GLN A 456 -12.81 -15.33 -0.23
CA GLN A 456 -11.53 -14.83 0.28
C GLN A 456 -11.40 -15.08 1.78
N LYS A 457 -12.46 -14.80 2.56
CA LYS A 457 -12.47 -15.08 4.00
C LYS A 457 -12.27 -16.57 4.30
N LYS A 458 -13.01 -17.46 3.62
CA LYS A 458 -12.87 -18.91 3.81
C LYS A 458 -11.47 -19.41 3.47
N PHE A 459 -10.87 -18.87 2.39
CA PHE A 459 -9.50 -19.18 2.01
C PHE A 459 -8.52 -18.75 3.11
N VAL A 460 -8.58 -17.50 3.58
CA VAL A 460 -7.69 -16.98 4.63
C VAL A 460 -7.82 -17.82 5.91
N ASP A 461 -9.05 -18.14 6.33
CA ASP A 461 -9.30 -18.97 7.52
C ASP A 461 -8.70 -20.37 7.36
N MET A 462 -8.94 -21.03 6.23
CA MET A 462 -8.45 -22.39 5.98
C MET A 462 -6.92 -22.42 5.87
N TYR A 463 -6.31 -21.52 5.09
CA TYR A 463 -4.85 -21.45 4.99
C TYR A 463 -4.24 -21.22 6.36
N THR A 464 -4.74 -20.23 7.12
CA THR A 464 -4.23 -19.91 8.45
C THR A 464 -4.27 -21.15 9.35
N ASN A 465 -5.40 -21.86 9.36
CA ASN A 465 -5.55 -23.05 10.19
C ASN A 465 -4.60 -24.18 9.80
N VAL A 466 -4.36 -24.41 8.51
CA VAL A 466 -3.41 -25.45 8.07
C VAL A 466 -1.98 -25.03 8.37
N LEU A 467 -1.63 -23.77 8.13
CA LEU A 467 -0.32 -23.20 8.44
C LEU A 467 0.04 -23.40 9.91
N ILE A 468 -0.89 -23.12 10.84
CA ILE A 468 -0.63 -23.26 12.27
C ILE A 468 -0.96 -24.65 12.85
N GLY A 469 -1.26 -25.62 11.99
CA GLY A 469 -1.54 -27.01 12.39
C GLY A 469 -2.87 -27.25 13.08
N LYS A 470 -3.82 -26.30 13.03
CA LYS A 470 -5.22 -26.50 13.47
C LYS A 470 -6.03 -27.34 12.49
N SER A 471 -5.67 -27.29 11.21
CA SER A 471 -6.26 -28.11 10.14
C SER A 471 -5.15 -28.89 9.43
N SER A 472 -5.51 -30.01 8.82
CA SER A 472 -4.59 -30.86 8.08
C SER A 472 -4.56 -30.49 6.59
N LEU A 473 -3.56 -30.98 5.86
CA LEU A 473 -3.53 -30.88 4.39
C LEU A 473 -4.68 -31.67 3.73
N ALA A 474 -5.24 -32.68 4.40
CA ALA A 474 -6.44 -33.35 3.91
C ALA A 474 -7.69 -32.45 4.03
N ASP A 475 -7.76 -31.61 5.07
CA ASP A 475 -8.82 -30.60 5.20
C ASP A 475 -8.69 -29.51 4.13
N TRP A 476 -7.44 -29.15 3.78
CA TRP A 476 -7.16 -28.28 2.63
C TRP A 476 -7.69 -28.87 1.33
N ASP A 477 -7.36 -30.13 1.04
CA ASP A 477 -7.83 -30.82 -0.17
C ASP A 477 -9.37 -30.86 -0.23
N ALA A 478 -10.03 -31.15 0.89
CA ALA A 478 -11.48 -31.15 0.99
C ALA A 478 -12.08 -29.74 0.77
N PHE A 479 -11.42 -28.70 1.26
CA PHE A 479 -11.82 -27.31 1.03
C PHE A 479 -11.75 -26.93 -0.45
N ILE A 480 -10.64 -27.25 -1.12
CA ILE A 480 -10.47 -27.00 -2.57
C ILE A 480 -11.52 -27.77 -3.38
N ALA A 481 -11.75 -29.05 -3.07
CA ALA A 481 -12.80 -29.83 -3.72
C ALA A 481 -14.21 -29.24 -3.52
N GLY A 482 -14.47 -28.67 -2.34
CA GLY A 482 -15.72 -27.95 -2.05
C GLY A 482 -15.92 -26.70 -2.92
N LEU A 483 -14.86 -25.90 -3.13
CA LEU A 483 -14.90 -24.76 -4.05
C LEU A 483 -15.11 -25.21 -5.50
N GLN A 484 -14.47 -26.30 -5.91
CA GLN A 484 -14.65 -26.88 -7.25
C GLN A 484 -16.09 -27.36 -7.49
N ALA A 485 -16.81 -27.74 -6.43
CA ALA A 485 -18.21 -28.15 -6.50
C ALA A 485 -19.22 -26.97 -6.41
N ASP A 486 -18.80 -25.77 -5.99
CA ASP A 486 -19.69 -24.60 -5.90
C ASP A 486 -19.96 -24.02 -7.30
N ALA A 487 -21.21 -24.10 -7.75
CA ALA A 487 -21.62 -23.62 -9.07
C ALA A 487 -21.32 -22.12 -9.29
N ASN A 488 -21.40 -21.28 -8.25
CA ASN A 488 -21.12 -19.85 -8.38
C ASN A 488 -19.62 -19.60 -8.53
N PHE A 489 -18.81 -20.42 -7.85
CA PHE A 489 -17.36 -20.35 -7.99
C PHE A 489 -16.92 -20.87 -9.36
N GLN A 490 -17.53 -21.95 -9.86
CA GLN A 490 -17.30 -22.41 -11.24
C GLN A 490 -17.70 -21.35 -12.28
N GLN A 491 -18.80 -20.64 -12.06
CA GLN A 491 -19.21 -19.53 -12.91
C GLN A 491 -18.16 -18.41 -12.90
N HIS A 492 -17.66 -18.03 -11.71
CA HIS A 492 -16.57 -17.08 -11.57
C HIS A 492 -15.31 -17.50 -12.34
N LEU A 493 -14.85 -18.75 -12.20
CA LEU A 493 -13.69 -19.27 -12.94
C LEU A 493 -13.91 -19.17 -14.45
N LYS A 494 -15.10 -19.56 -14.92
CA LYS A 494 -15.47 -19.51 -16.34
C LYS A 494 -15.45 -18.08 -16.88
N ASP A 495 -16.09 -17.13 -16.19
CA ASP A 495 -16.21 -15.75 -16.65
C ASP A 495 -14.86 -15.03 -16.65
N THR A 496 -14.00 -15.33 -15.66
CA THR A 496 -12.60 -14.87 -15.65
C THR A 496 -11.83 -15.44 -16.84
N ALA A 497 -11.96 -16.75 -17.12
CA ALA A 497 -11.29 -17.38 -18.25
C ALA A 497 -11.78 -16.86 -19.61
N ASP A 498 -13.08 -16.58 -19.76
CA ASP A 498 -13.64 -15.99 -20.97
C ASP A 498 -13.15 -14.55 -21.17
N SER A 499 -13.04 -13.77 -20.08
CA SER A 499 -12.45 -12.44 -20.10
C SER A 499 -10.98 -12.46 -20.48
N TYR A 500 -10.22 -13.42 -19.92
CA TYR A 500 -8.81 -13.60 -20.24
C TYR A 500 -8.57 -13.95 -21.72
N LYS A 501 -9.38 -14.85 -22.29
CA LYS A 501 -9.29 -15.20 -23.72
C LYS A 501 -9.69 -14.07 -24.67
N SER A 502 -10.41 -13.08 -24.18
CA SER A 502 -10.89 -11.93 -24.95
C SER A 502 -9.94 -10.74 -24.89
N LYS A 503 -8.98 -10.75 -23.95
CA LYS A 503 -7.86 -9.81 -23.84
C LYS A 503 -6.79 -10.15 -24.87
#